data_AF-A0A3M1L5L6-F1
#
_entry.id   AF-A0A3M1L5L6-F1
#
_cell.length_a   1.000
_cell.length_b   1.000
_cell.length_c   1.000
_cell.angle_alpha   90.00
_cell.angle_beta   90.00
_cell.angle_gamma   90.00
#
_symmetry.space_group_name_H-M   'P 1'
#
loop_
_entity.id
_entity.type
_entity.pdbx_description
1 polymer ?
#
loop_
_entity_poly.entity_id
_entity_poly.type
_entity_poly.pdbx_seq_one_letter_code
_entity_poly.pdbx_strand_id
1 'polypeptide(L)' 'MKQKNQELRFKFYHELNALYLKFFDEIADDKISDAEAGRVAQALLRSRQEALKHLVSEEEMDEYLEVYPAD' A
#
# COMPACT_ATOMS: atom_id res chain seq x y z
N MET A 1 -1.61 25.22 5.75
CA MET A 1 -0.91 24.18 6.56
C MET A 1 -1.53 22.79 6.39
N LYS A 2 -2.87 22.65 6.43
CA LYS A 2 -3.56 21.36 6.22
C LYS A 2 -3.21 20.67 4.89
N GLN A 3 -3.17 21.43 3.78
CA GLN A 3 -2.94 20.90 2.43
C GLN A 3 -1.56 20.24 2.24
N LYS A 4 -0.47 20.87 2.72
CA LYS A 4 0.88 20.27 2.63
C LYS A 4 1.03 18.96 3.42
N ASN A 5 0.37 18.85 4.58
CA ASN A 5 0.39 17.60 5.35
C ASN A 5 -0.41 16.50 4.65
N GLN A 6 -1.55 16.86 4.04
CA GLN A 6 -2.36 15.94 3.24
C GLN A 6 -1.61 15.43 2.02
N GLU A 7 -0.99 16.33 1.23
CA GLU A 7 -0.16 15.98 0.08
C GLU A 7 0.98 15.02 0.44
N LEU A 8 1.70 15.31 1.54
CA LEU A 8 2.79 14.44 2.01
C LEU A 8 2.27 13.05 2.40
N ARG A 9 1.10 13.00 3.05
CA ARG A 9 0.50 11.74 3.51
C ARG A 9 -0.08 10.93 2.35
N PHE A 10 -0.66 11.58 1.33
CA PHE A 10 -1.07 10.94 0.07
C PHE A 10 0.13 10.37 -0.68
N LYS A 11 1.20 11.17 -0.81
CA LYS A 11 2.46 10.68 -1.39
C LYS A 11 3.00 9.46 -0.64
N PHE A 12 3.01 9.52 0.68
CA PHE A 12 3.48 8.41 1.50
C PHE A 12 2.59 7.17 1.37
N TYR A 13 1.26 7.33 1.35
CA TYR A 13 0.32 6.24 1.07
C TYR A 13 0.62 5.58 -0.27
N HIS A 14 0.74 6.37 -1.35
CA HIS A 14 0.96 5.87 -2.71
C HIS A 14 2.29 5.10 -2.83
N GLU A 15 3.40 5.71 -2.38
CA GLU A 15 4.72 5.07 -2.44
C GLU A 15 4.77 3.79 -1.59
N LEU A 16 4.13 3.79 -0.42
CA LEU A 16 4.07 2.62 0.44
C LEU A 16 3.19 1.51 -0.14
N ASN A 17 2.04 1.87 -0.74
CA ASN A 17 1.17 0.92 -1.43
C ASN A 17 1.89 0.26 -2.60
N ALA A 18 2.58 1.04 -3.44
CA ALA A 18 3.38 0.54 -4.55
C ALA A 18 4.50 -0.41 -4.07
N LEU A 19 5.15 -0.09 -2.94
CA LEU A 19 6.16 -0.97 -2.34
C LEU A 19 5.55 -2.32 -1.91
N TYR A 20 4.36 -2.32 -1.30
CA TYR A 20 3.68 -3.56 -0.94
C TYR A 20 3.34 -4.40 -2.18
N LEU A 21 2.81 -3.79 -3.23
CA LEU A 21 2.49 -4.50 -4.49
C LEU A 21 3.72 -5.14 -5.09
N LYS A 22 4.86 -4.41 -5.14
CA LYS A 22 6.12 -4.95 -5.60
C LYS A 22 6.55 -6.20 -4.82
N PHE A 23 6.43 -6.20 -3.49
CA PHE A 23 6.77 -7.39 -2.70
C PHE A 23 5.79 -8.55 -2.91
N PHE A 24 4.51 -8.28 -3.19
CA PHE A 24 3.57 -9.34 -3.57
C PHE A 24 3.95 -9.98 -4.91
N ASP A 25 4.35 -9.16 -5.89
CA ASP A 25 4.83 -9.64 -7.18
C ASP A 25 6.12 -10.46 -7.02
N GLU A 26 7.07 -10.00 -6.20
CA GLU A 26 8.30 -10.75 -5.88
C GLU A 26 7.98 -12.11 -5.22
N ILE A 27 7.02 -12.17 -4.30
CA ILE A 27 6.58 -13.44 -3.68
C ILE A 27 5.95 -14.38 -4.71
N ALA A 28 5.24 -13.84 -5.69
CA ALA A 28 4.59 -14.63 -6.74
C ALA A 28 5.60 -15.17 -7.78
N ASP A 29 6.67 -14.43 -8.04
CA ASP A 29 7.70 -14.78 -9.03
C ASP A 29 8.86 -15.64 -8.45
N ASP A 30 9.00 -15.71 -7.13
CA ASP A 30 10.09 -16.45 -6.49
C ASP A 30 9.85 -17.98 -6.45
N LYS A 31 10.93 -18.75 -6.36
CA LYS A 31 10.93 -20.22 -6.29
C LYS A 31 10.82 -20.75 -4.87
N ILE A 32 10.04 -20.08 -4.02
CA ILE A 32 9.74 -20.54 -2.67
C ILE A 32 8.57 -21.54 -2.68
N SER A 33 8.42 -22.33 -1.62
CA SER A 33 7.28 -23.26 -1.54
C SER A 33 5.96 -22.50 -1.35
N ASP A 34 4.86 -23.04 -1.85
CA ASP A 34 3.51 -22.45 -1.68
C ASP A 34 3.17 -22.15 -0.22
N ALA A 35 3.59 -23.02 0.70
CA ALA A 35 3.39 -22.85 2.13
C ALA A 35 4.18 -21.66 2.70
N GLU A 36 5.40 -21.41 2.21
CA GLU A 36 6.20 -20.25 2.58
C GLU A 36 5.67 -18.98 1.95
N ALA A 37 5.36 -19.01 0.66
CA ALA A 37 4.73 -17.89 -0.06
C ALA A 37 3.45 -17.42 0.66
N GLY A 38 2.56 -18.35 1.02
CA GLY A 38 1.33 -18.04 1.74
C GLY A 38 1.58 -17.39 3.11
N ARG A 39 2.58 -17.86 3.86
CA ARG A 39 2.92 -17.26 5.17
C ARG A 39 3.46 -15.84 5.02
N VAL A 40 4.38 -15.61 4.07
CA VAL A 40 4.98 -14.29 3.84
C VAL A 40 3.94 -13.33 3.29
N ALA A 41 3.13 -13.74 2.31
CA ALA A 41 2.06 -12.92 1.74
C ALA A 41 1.03 -12.52 2.80
N GLN A 42 0.64 -13.42 3.70
CA GLN A 42 -0.28 -13.08 4.80
C GLN A 42 0.35 -12.09 5.79
N ALA A 43 1.63 -12.23 6.11
CA ALA A 43 2.33 -11.28 6.98
C ALA A 43 2.39 -9.88 6.33
N LEU A 44 2.71 -9.84 5.03
CA LEU A 44 2.76 -8.61 4.24
C LEU A 44 1.38 -7.95 4.13
N LEU A 45 0.33 -8.72 3.89
CA LEU A 45 -1.05 -8.22 3.81
C LEU A 45 -1.50 -7.55 5.11
N ARG A 46 -1.23 -8.17 6.27
CA ARG A 46 -1.54 -7.58 7.57
C ARG A 46 -0.77 -6.28 7.79
N SER A 47 0.52 -6.27 7.46
CA SER A 47 1.34 -5.05 7.54
C SER A 47 0.76 -3.93 6.68
N ARG A 48 0.39 -4.24 5.42
CA ARG A 48 -0.23 -3.29 4.49
C ARG A 48 -1.51 -2.70 5.05
N GLN A 49 -2.42 -3.54 5.53
CA GLN A 49 -3.71 -3.09 6.08
C GLN A 49 -3.51 -2.13 7.26
N GLU A 50 -2.65 -2.49 8.21
CA GLU A 50 -2.39 -1.66 9.39
C GLU A 50 -1.68 -0.34 9.04
N ALA A 51 -0.76 -0.36 8.09
CA ALA A 51 -0.01 0.84 7.70
C ALA A 51 -0.85 1.82 6.87
N LEU A 52 -1.65 1.32 5.91
CA LEU A 52 -2.36 2.18 4.96
C LEU A 52 -3.66 2.79 5.52
N LYS A 53 -4.38 2.08 6.41
CA LYS A 53 -5.70 2.51 6.90
C LYS A 53 -5.71 3.84 7.66
N HIS A 54 -4.54 4.32 8.11
CA HIS A 54 -4.40 5.56 8.86
C HIS A 54 -3.88 6.73 8.01
N LEU A 55 -3.48 6.47 6.76
CA LEU A 55 -2.81 7.45 5.91
C LEU A 55 -3.78 8.15 4.96
N VAL A 56 -4.83 7.49 4.49
CA VAL A 56 -5.90 8.09 3.69
C VAL A 56 -7.22 7.56 4.24
N SER A 57 -8.10 8.44 4.71
CA SER A 57 -9.44 8.01 5.15
C SER A 57 -10.34 7.75 3.94
N GLU A 58 -11.48 7.10 4.19
CA GLU A 58 -12.48 6.88 3.15
C GLU A 58 -13.01 8.20 2.57
N GLU A 59 -13.18 9.23 3.40
CA GLU A 59 -13.63 10.55 2.93
C GLU A 59 -12.60 11.27 2.05
N GLU A 60 -11.33 10.88 2.14
CA GLU A 60 -10.21 11.49 1.41
C GLU A 60 -9.84 10.70 0.14
N MET A 61 -10.49 9.56 -0.11
CA MET A 61 -10.13 8.66 -1.20
C MET A 61 -10.38 9.28 -2.58
N ASP A 62 -11.47 10.04 -2.75
CA ASP A 62 -11.76 10.73 -4.00
C ASP A 62 -10.66 11.76 -4.33
N GLU A 63 -10.26 12.57 -3.33
CA GLU A 63 -9.16 13.54 -3.48
C GLU A 63 -7.82 12.86 -3.74
N TYR A 64 -7.58 11.69 -3.13
CA TYR A 64 -6.39 10.88 -3.38
C TYR A 64 -6.35 10.40 -4.84
N LEU A 65 -7.45 9.85 -5.36
CA LEU A 65 -7.55 9.32 -6.72
C LEU A 65 -7.46 10.41 -7.79
N GLU A 66 -7.85 11.65 -7.48
CA GLU A 66 -7.59 12.80 -8.37
C GLU A 66 -6.08 13.07 -8.54
N VAL A 67 -5.28 12.87 -7.49
CA VAL A 67 -3.82 13.07 -7.53
C VAL A 67 -3.09 11.86 -8.13
N TYR A 68 -3.57 10.64 -7.84
CA TYR A 68 -2.99 9.37 -8.29
C TYR A 68 -4.04 8.50 -9.02
N PRO A 69 -4.42 8.85 -10.27
CA PRO A 69 -5.54 8.21 -10.98
C PRO A 69 -5.24 6.82 -11.54
N ALA A 70 -3.98 6.36 -11.43
CA ALA A 70 -3.53 5.07 -11.97
C ALA A 70 -3.48 3.94 -10.92
N ASP A 71 -3.82 4.26 -9.67
CA ASP A 71 -3.91 3.31 -8.55
C ASP A 71 -5.30 2.65 -8.43
#